data_AF-A0A1H5MNS4-F1
#
_entry.id   AF-A0A1H5MNS4-F1
#
_cell.length_a   1.000
_cell.length_b   1.000
_cell.length_c   1.000
_cell.angle_alpha   90.00
_cell.angle_beta   90.00
_cell.angle_gamma   90.00
#
_symmetry.space_group_name_H-M   'P 1'
#
loop_
_entity.id
_entity.type
_entity.pdbx_description
1 polymer ?
#
loop_
_entity_poly.entity_id
_entity_poly.type
_entity_poly.pdbx_seq_one_letter_code
_entity_poly.pdbx_strand_id
1 'polypeptide(L)'
;MSKESRDTQQTQFLDALLRELEDRTATHQVPAHFDPRKAGAADLLKYGLPLKPDRRTQPGRHAFWSRIFSPPLQFIDTTFSFSSLFSNSGIDAPGPLPVTTTRQVTSPNWSGAYVTPRDDEMFIEVLGSWQVPTSSIPASAGGHVASDYRSSAWIGLDGQRSYLNSSLPQIGTTQYISVVNGQPTPTASAWWQWWESGANNPVVDLPLEVKPGDLIMCWLIVLDLQTARFLIKNQTTGHMLRPFDETAPTEAMPHPPSPVQLEISGATAEWVLERPAVFPTPPKQPVKLYELPDYGTMAFGSCLAVSASAPSAVGREEKLPGARLLRMFEVEKKPLRTQFISVAELISDEEVATFFR
;
A
#
# COMPACT_ATOMS: atom_id res chain seq x y z
N MET A 1 -17.10 -16.55 28.46
CA MET A 1 -16.00 -15.61 28.74
C MET A 1 -16.58 -14.26 29.10
N SER A 2 -16.13 -13.65 30.20
CA SER A 2 -16.52 -12.28 30.58
C SER A 2 -15.97 -11.26 29.56
N LYS A 3 -16.55 -10.07 29.53
CA LYS A 3 -16.06 -8.95 28.69
C LYS A 3 -14.62 -8.56 29.07
N GLU A 4 -14.37 -8.50 30.37
CA GLU A 4 -13.08 -8.17 30.98
C GLU A 4 -11.95 -9.14 30.57
N SER A 5 -12.24 -10.45 30.50
CA SER A 5 -11.27 -11.45 30.02
C SER A 5 -10.95 -11.34 28.52
N ARG A 6 -11.86 -10.78 27.70
CA ARG A 6 -11.63 -10.53 26.27
C ARG A 6 -10.79 -9.27 26.06
N ASP A 7 -11.10 -8.21 26.80
CA ASP A 7 -10.38 -6.95 26.73
C ASP A 7 -8.90 -7.14 27.15
N THR A 8 -8.63 -7.91 28.22
CA THR A 8 -7.25 -8.22 28.64
C THR A 8 -6.47 -9.04 27.62
N GLN A 9 -7.08 -10.08 27.03
CA GLN A 9 -6.42 -10.89 25.99
C GLN A 9 -6.12 -10.07 24.73
N GLN A 10 -7.03 -9.16 24.37
CA GLN A 10 -6.83 -8.25 23.26
C GLN A 10 -5.65 -7.32 23.52
N THR A 11 -5.59 -6.64 24.68
CA THR A 11 -4.44 -5.78 25.03
C THR A 11 -3.11 -6.53 25.00
N GLN A 12 -3.05 -7.75 25.53
CA GLN A 12 -1.83 -8.56 25.51
C GLN A 12 -1.39 -8.94 24.10
N PHE A 13 -2.33 -9.26 23.20
CA PHE A 13 -2.02 -9.53 21.79
C PHE A 13 -1.43 -8.29 21.10
N LEU A 14 -1.98 -7.11 21.35
CA LEU A 14 -1.53 -5.85 20.76
C LEU A 14 -0.15 -5.45 21.24
N ASP A 15 0.10 -5.59 22.53
CA ASP A 15 1.40 -5.30 23.12
C ASP A 15 2.48 -6.27 22.60
N ALA A 16 2.11 -7.51 22.27
CA ALA A 16 3.01 -8.47 21.66
C ALA A 16 3.30 -8.10 20.20
N LEU A 17 2.28 -7.73 19.44
CA LEU A 17 2.41 -7.30 18.05
C LEU A 17 3.19 -5.98 17.92
N LEU A 18 2.96 -5.01 18.82
CA LEU A 18 3.74 -3.76 18.86
C LEU A 18 5.22 -4.06 19.05
N ARG A 19 5.56 -4.91 20.03
CA ARG A 19 6.96 -5.30 20.28
C ARG A 19 7.56 -6.03 19.10
N GLU A 20 6.79 -6.94 18.50
CA GLU A 20 7.23 -7.66 17.31
C GLU A 20 7.53 -6.68 16.17
N LEU A 21 6.65 -5.72 15.88
CA LEU A 21 6.94 -4.68 14.90
C LEU A 21 8.17 -3.85 15.29
N GLU A 22 8.25 -3.35 16.52
CA GLU A 22 9.39 -2.57 17.01
C GLU A 22 10.73 -3.31 16.86
N ASP A 23 10.75 -4.63 17.08
CA ASP A 23 11.94 -5.48 16.93
C ASP A 23 12.36 -5.65 15.45
N ARG A 24 11.43 -5.44 14.51
CA ARG A 24 11.61 -5.65 13.07
C ARG A 24 11.83 -4.35 12.30
N THR A 25 11.45 -3.22 12.89
CA THR A 25 11.63 -1.91 12.32
C THR A 25 13.00 -1.32 12.65
N ALA A 26 13.74 -0.89 11.63
CA ALA A 26 14.86 0.04 11.80
C ALA A 26 14.49 1.43 11.29
N THR A 27 14.47 2.44 12.16
CA THR A 27 14.22 3.84 11.77
C THR A 27 15.51 4.62 11.50
N HIS A 28 15.47 5.54 10.53
CA HIS A 28 16.62 6.36 10.16
C HIS A 28 16.52 7.78 10.74
N GLN A 29 17.54 8.21 11.48
CA GLN A 29 17.55 9.52 12.16
C GLN A 29 18.00 10.65 11.23
N VAL A 30 17.11 11.08 10.34
CA VAL A 30 17.38 12.18 9.40
C VAL A 30 17.15 13.55 10.07
N PRO A 31 18.11 14.49 10.03
CA PRO A 31 17.89 15.84 10.55
C PRO A 31 16.66 16.49 9.88
N ALA A 32 15.83 17.18 10.68
CA ALA A 32 14.53 17.71 10.23
C ALA A 32 14.61 18.55 8.94
N HIS A 33 15.70 19.30 8.76
CA HIS A 33 15.94 20.18 7.61
C HIS A 33 17.12 19.74 6.73
N PHE A 34 17.43 18.44 6.73
CA PHE A 34 18.43 17.87 5.82
C PHE A 34 18.00 18.09 4.35
N ASP A 35 18.92 18.49 3.48
CA ASP A 35 18.68 18.65 2.03
C ASP A 35 19.36 17.52 1.26
N PRO A 36 18.63 16.43 0.91
CA PRO A 36 19.18 15.28 0.18
C PRO A 36 19.79 15.68 -1.17
N ARG A 37 19.36 16.80 -1.75
CA ARG A 37 19.81 17.26 -3.08
C ARG A 37 21.22 17.84 -3.07
N LYS A 38 21.74 18.19 -1.89
CA LYS A 38 23.09 18.72 -1.68
C LYS A 38 24.01 17.70 -0.97
N ALA A 39 23.46 16.60 -0.49
CA ALA A 39 24.17 15.60 0.27
C ALA A 39 25.05 14.70 -0.61
N GLY A 40 26.15 14.21 -0.04
CA GLY A 40 26.95 13.16 -0.65
C GLY A 40 26.32 11.77 -0.48
N ALA A 41 26.79 10.78 -1.24
CA ALA A 41 26.28 9.40 -1.17
C ALA A 41 26.37 8.80 0.24
N ALA A 42 27.46 9.07 0.97
CA ALA A 42 27.64 8.56 2.34
C ALA A 42 26.57 9.09 3.31
N ASP A 43 26.21 10.37 3.21
CA ASP A 43 25.16 10.97 4.04
C ASP A 43 23.78 10.40 3.68
N LEU A 44 23.49 10.21 2.39
CA LEU A 44 22.23 9.61 1.95
C LEU A 44 22.08 8.18 2.52
N LEU A 45 23.11 7.35 2.37
CA LEU A 45 23.11 5.98 2.90
C LEU A 45 22.97 5.94 4.43
N LYS A 46 23.68 6.83 5.14
CA LYS A 46 23.58 6.95 6.61
C LYS A 46 22.15 7.23 7.07
N TYR A 47 21.40 8.00 6.30
CA TYR A 47 20.03 8.41 6.63
C TYR A 47 18.96 7.54 5.96
N GLY A 48 19.33 6.39 5.41
CA GLY A 48 18.41 5.49 4.74
C GLY A 48 17.81 6.07 3.46
N LEU A 49 18.35 7.14 2.90
CA LEU A 49 17.83 7.77 1.70
C LEU A 49 18.41 7.11 0.44
N PRO A 50 17.62 6.92 -0.63
CA PRO A 50 18.11 6.38 -1.88
C PRO A 50 19.17 7.30 -2.47
N LEU A 51 20.22 6.69 -3.04
CA LEU A 51 21.23 7.40 -3.79
C LEU A 51 20.61 8.16 -4.95
N LYS A 52 21.22 9.29 -5.32
CA LYS A 52 20.78 10.07 -6.48
C LYS A 52 20.96 9.24 -7.77
N PRO A 53 19.87 8.90 -8.49
CA PRO A 53 19.96 8.13 -9.72
C PRO A 53 20.68 8.91 -10.82
N ASP A 54 21.34 8.22 -11.75
CA ASP A 54 21.98 8.88 -12.89
C ASP A 54 20.93 9.36 -13.90
N ARG A 55 20.96 10.66 -14.25
CA ARG A 55 19.93 11.27 -15.11
C ARG A 55 19.86 10.68 -16.52
N ARG A 56 20.96 10.10 -17.02
CA ARG A 56 21.05 9.60 -18.40
C ARG A 56 20.58 8.14 -18.49
N THR A 57 20.93 7.32 -17.50
CA THR A 57 20.66 5.88 -17.50
C THR A 57 19.43 5.50 -16.68
N GLN A 58 19.02 6.33 -15.72
CA GLN A 58 17.84 6.14 -14.86
C GLN A 58 16.98 7.42 -14.82
N PRO A 59 16.46 7.88 -15.97
CA PRO A 59 15.79 9.17 -16.07
C PRO A 59 14.49 9.23 -15.26
N GLY A 60 13.70 8.15 -15.23
CA GLY A 60 12.44 8.10 -14.47
C GLY A 60 12.69 8.18 -12.96
N ARG A 61 13.64 7.37 -12.46
CA ARG A 61 14.04 7.36 -11.05
C ARG A 61 14.68 8.67 -10.65
N HIS A 62 15.52 9.27 -11.50
CA HIS A 62 16.09 10.60 -11.25
C HIS A 62 15.00 11.68 -11.16
N ALA A 63 13.99 11.64 -12.04
CA ALA A 63 12.87 12.58 -12.01
C ALA A 63 12.05 12.43 -10.72
N PHE A 64 11.72 11.19 -10.33
CA PHE A 64 11.02 10.90 -9.08
C PHE A 64 11.83 11.35 -7.86
N TRP A 65 13.11 10.97 -7.78
CA TRP A 65 14.04 11.37 -6.71
C TRP A 65 14.11 12.89 -6.57
N SER A 66 14.22 13.60 -7.69
CA SER A 66 14.27 15.07 -7.70
C SER A 66 12.99 15.69 -7.17
N ARG A 67 11.84 15.07 -7.45
CA ARG A 67 10.51 15.55 -7.06
C ARG A 67 10.20 15.24 -5.59
N ILE A 68 10.39 14.00 -5.14
CA ILE A 68 10.12 13.62 -3.75
C ILE A 68 11.02 14.41 -2.78
N PHE A 69 12.27 14.71 -3.13
CA PHE A 69 13.16 15.54 -2.30
C PHE A 69 13.11 17.05 -2.63
N SER A 70 12.13 17.51 -3.40
CA SER A 70 11.96 18.94 -3.66
C SER A 70 11.40 19.69 -2.45
N PRO A 71 11.77 20.97 -2.22
CA PRO A 71 11.17 21.81 -1.19
C PRO A 71 9.68 22.10 -1.47
N PRO A 72 8.85 22.34 -0.43
CA PRO A 72 9.21 22.21 1.00
C PRO A 72 9.54 20.76 1.38
N LEU A 73 10.52 20.61 2.28
CA LEU A 73 10.95 19.31 2.79
C LEU A 73 11.26 19.44 4.28
N GLN A 74 10.51 18.71 5.10
CA GLN A 74 10.75 18.55 6.53
C GLN A 74 10.58 17.09 6.91
N PHE A 75 11.63 16.51 7.49
CA PHE A 75 11.57 15.16 8.03
C PHE A 75 10.85 15.15 9.38
N ILE A 76 9.85 14.29 9.52
CA ILE A 76 9.10 14.06 10.76
C ILE A 76 9.41 12.67 11.32
N ASP A 77 9.28 12.52 12.64
CA ASP A 77 9.59 11.27 13.34
C ASP A 77 8.68 10.12 12.94
N THR A 78 9.28 8.94 12.87
CA THR A 78 8.58 7.67 12.65
C THR A 78 8.21 7.09 14.01
N THR A 79 6.96 7.30 14.40
CA THR A 79 6.34 6.65 15.55
C THR A 79 5.14 5.88 15.04
N PHE A 80 5.10 4.58 15.25
CA PHE A 80 3.95 3.79 14.85
C PHE A 80 2.86 3.84 15.89
N SER A 81 1.63 3.88 15.41
CA SER A 81 0.46 3.58 16.21
C SER A 81 -0.41 2.62 15.45
N PHE A 82 -1.09 1.73 16.16
CA PHE A 82 -2.23 1.05 15.58
C PHE A 82 -3.44 1.96 15.71
N SER A 83 -4.20 2.15 14.62
CA SER A 83 -5.57 2.67 14.76
C SER A 83 -6.35 1.76 15.68
N SER A 84 -7.33 2.32 16.39
CA SER A 84 -8.24 1.59 17.26
C SER A 84 -8.65 0.26 16.63
N LEU A 85 -8.20 -0.84 17.24
CA LEU A 85 -8.35 -2.23 16.77
C LEU A 85 -9.78 -2.77 16.86
N PHE A 86 -10.74 -1.93 16.48
CA PHE A 86 -12.15 -2.23 16.37
C PHE A 86 -12.73 -1.87 15.00
N SER A 87 -11.96 -1.24 14.11
CA SER A 87 -12.14 -1.50 12.69
C SER A 87 -11.13 -2.58 12.33
N ASN A 88 -11.57 -3.84 12.26
CA ASN A 88 -10.73 -4.95 11.81
C ASN A 88 -10.37 -4.79 10.32
N SER A 89 -9.81 -3.66 9.92
CA SER A 89 -9.40 -3.42 8.57
C SER A 89 -8.13 -4.21 8.34
N GLY A 90 -8.23 -5.25 7.55
CA GLY A 90 -7.07 -5.82 6.88
C GLY A 90 -7.29 -5.61 5.39
N ILE A 91 -6.19 -5.63 4.67
CA ILE A 91 -6.19 -5.67 3.22
C ILE A 91 -6.23 -7.16 2.86
N ASP A 92 -7.12 -7.57 1.97
CA ASP A 92 -7.15 -8.94 1.46
C ASP A 92 -6.52 -8.90 0.07
N ALA A 93 -5.45 -9.67 -0.13
CA ALA A 93 -4.94 -9.85 -1.48
C ALA A 93 -6.00 -10.60 -2.30
N PRO A 94 -6.25 -10.22 -3.56
CA PRO A 94 -7.25 -10.89 -4.37
C PRO A 94 -6.90 -12.37 -4.50
N GLY A 95 -7.92 -13.23 -4.37
CA GLY A 95 -7.81 -14.65 -4.70
C GLY A 95 -7.34 -14.88 -6.15
N PRO A 96 -6.95 -16.11 -6.50
CA PRO A 96 -6.27 -16.43 -7.75
C PRO A 96 -7.05 -15.92 -8.96
N LEU A 97 -6.46 -14.98 -9.70
CA LEU A 97 -7.02 -14.49 -10.94
C LEU A 97 -6.57 -15.41 -12.09
N PRO A 98 -7.50 -15.89 -12.94
CA PRO A 98 -7.12 -16.73 -14.06
C PRO A 98 -6.17 -15.96 -14.99
N VAL A 99 -5.17 -16.65 -15.54
CA VAL A 99 -4.29 -16.09 -16.57
C VAL A 99 -5.13 -15.83 -17.81
N THR A 100 -5.62 -14.60 -17.96
CA THR A 100 -6.34 -14.18 -19.14
C THR A 100 -5.35 -13.69 -20.21
N THR A 101 -5.68 -13.92 -21.48
CA THR A 101 -4.96 -13.33 -22.62
C THR A 101 -5.27 -11.84 -22.77
N THR A 102 -6.17 -11.30 -21.95
CA THR A 102 -6.56 -9.89 -21.97
C THR A 102 -5.71 -9.07 -20.99
N ARG A 103 -5.44 -7.81 -21.33
CA ARG A 103 -4.82 -6.87 -20.39
C ARG A 103 -5.68 -6.58 -19.17
N GLN A 104 -6.97 -6.90 -19.24
CA GLN A 104 -7.96 -6.66 -18.21
C GLN A 104 -8.11 -7.88 -17.30
N VAL A 105 -8.10 -7.65 -16.00
CA VAL A 105 -8.25 -8.63 -14.93
C VAL A 105 -9.29 -8.11 -13.94
N THR A 106 -10.03 -8.98 -13.26
CA THR A 106 -11.12 -8.59 -12.36
C THR A 106 -10.79 -8.96 -10.92
N SER A 107 -10.98 -8.06 -9.96
CA SER A 107 -10.76 -8.30 -8.54
C SER A 107 -12.01 -7.94 -7.73
N PRO A 108 -12.34 -8.64 -6.63
CA PRO A 108 -13.48 -8.27 -5.78
C PRO A 108 -13.25 -6.96 -5.00
N ASN A 109 -12.00 -6.54 -4.82
CA ASN A 109 -11.64 -5.40 -3.97
C ASN A 109 -10.57 -4.47 -4.55
N TRP A 110 -9.88 -4.81 -5.64
CA TRP A 110 -8.82 -3.98 -6.24
C TRP A 110 -9.19 -3.42 -7.60
N SER A 111 -8.76 -2.19 -7.84
CA SER A 111 -8.75 -1.51 -9.13
C SER A 111 -7.40 -0.82 -9.29
N GLY A 112 -6.83 -0.81 -10.49
CA GLY A 112 -5.52 -0.20 -10.72
C GLY A 112 -4.71 -0.99 -11.73
N ALA A 113 -3.39 -1.06 -11.52
CA ALA A 113 -2.49 -1.78 -12.40
C ALA A 113 -1.44 -2.58 -11.65
N TYR A 114 -0.97 -3.65 -12.28
CA TYR A 114 0.27 -4.30 -11.89
C TYR A 114 1.11 -4.65 -13.11
N VAL A 115 2.41 -4.77 -12.90
CA VAL A 115 3.39 -5.29 -13.86
C VAL A 115 4.07 -6.54 -13.30
N THR A 116 4.67 -7.33 -14.18
CA THR A 116 5.52 -8.49 -13.84
C THR A 116 6.91 -8.25 -14.42
N PRO A 117 7.99 -8.68 -13.73
CA PRO A 117 9.35 -8.50 -14.25
C PRO A 117 9.55 -9.36 -15.52
N ARG A 118 10.59 -9.02 -16.29
CA ARG A 118 11.01 -9.75 -17.49
C ARG A 118 12.38 -10.41 -17.24
N ASP A 119 12.77 -11.30 -18.14
CA ASP A 119 14.15 -11.80 -18.23
C ASP A 119 14.68 -12.45 -16.93
N ASP A 120 13.82 -13.20 -16.23
CA ASP A 120 14.12 -13.89 -14.97
C ASP A 120 14.61 -12.95 -13.84
N GLU A 121 14.23 -11.67 -13.90
CA GLU A 121 14.47 -10.68 -12.85
C GLU A 121 13.35 -10.63 -11.81
N MET A 122 13.61 -9.91 -10.72
CA MET A 122 12.63 -9.55 -9.70
C MET A 122 12.52 -8.03 -9.60
N PHE A 123 11.37 -7.52 -9.19
CA PHE A 123 11.25 -6.12 -8.80
C PHE A 123 11.95 -5.86 -7.46
N ILE A 124 12.77 -4.82 -7.44
CA ILE A 124 13.53 -4.34 -6.28
C ILE A 124 13.09 -2.94 -5.84
N GLU A 125 12.30 -2.23 -6.64
CA GLU A 125 11.69 -0.97 -6.24
C GLU A 125 10.31 -0.80 -6.90
N VAL A 126 9.40 -0.13 -6.20
CA VAL A 126 8.16 0.42 -6.77
C VAL A 126 7.98 1.85 -6.28
N LEU A 127 7.58 2.73 -7.21
CA LEU A 127 7.41 4.16 -6.99
C LEU A 127 6.03 4.58 -7.50
N GLY A 128 5.40 5.52 -6.79
CA GLY A 128 4.11 6.05 -7.22
C GLY A 128 3.75 7.34 -6.54
N SER A 129 2.81 8.07 -7.16
CA SER A 129 2.23 9.28 -6.61
C SER A 129 0.76 9.39 -6.95
N TRP A 130 -0.04 9.96 -6.08
CA TRP A 130 -1.46 10.18 -6.32
C TRP A 130 -1.97 11.36 -5.51
N GLN A 131 -3.03 12.00 -6.00
CA GLN A 131 -3.80 12.94 -5.20
C GLN A 131 -4.80 12.16 -4.36
N VAL A 132 -4.84 12.40 -3.05
CA VAL A 132 -5.80 11.75 -2.13
C VAL A 132 -7.21 12.16 -2.56
N PRO A 133 -8.10 11.21 -2.90
CA PRO A 133 -9.40 11.56 -3.46
C PRO A 133 -10.32 12.21 -2.42
N THR A 134 -11.11 13.20 -2.87
CA THR A 134 -12.19 13.78 -2.07
C THR A 134 -13.42 12.90 -2.20
N SER A 135 -13.50 11.92 -1.30
CA SER A 135 -14.53 10.89 -1.29
C SER A 135 -15.89 11.44 -0.82
N SER A 136 -16.97 10.94 -1.41
CA SER A 136 -18.36 11.24 -1.03
C SER A 136 -19.21 9.98 -0.91
N ILE A 137 -20.39 10.09 -0.28
CA ILE A 137 -21.35 8.98 -0.23
C ILE A 137 -21.88 8.75 -1.66
N PRO A 138 -21.78 7.53 -2.21
CA PRO A 138 -22.28 7.25 -3.56
C PRO A 138 -23.75 7.59 -3.73
N ALA A 139 -24.12 8.21 -4.86
CA ALA A 139 -25.53 8.46 -5.19
C ALA A 139 -26.35 7.15 -5.26
N SER A 140 -25.70 6.05 -5.66
CA SER A 140 -26.26 4.70 -5.70
C SER A 140 -26.66 4.16 -4.31
N ALA A 141 -26.20 4.78 -3.22
CA ALA A 141 -26.60 4.42 -1.87
C ALA A 141 -28.10 4.65 -1.61
N GLY A 142 -28.80 5.46 -2.43
CA GLY A 142 -30.28 5.54 -2.43
C GLY A 142 -30.89 5.95 -1.08
N GLY A 143 -30.14 6.67 -0.24
CA GLY A 143 -30.54 7.04 1.13
C GLY A 143 -30.11 6.04 2.21
N HIS A 144 -29.62 4.85 1.85
CA HIS A 144 -28.95 3.93 2.78
C HIS A 144 -27.52 4.41 3.03
N VAL A 145 -27.36 5.23 4.06
CA VAL A 145 -26.05 5.71 4.48
C VAL A 145 -25.42 4.66 5.39
N ALA A 146 -24.42 3.92 4.88
CA ALA A 146 -23.56 3.11 5.74
C ALA A 146 -22.85 4.00 6.76
N SER A 147 -22.58 3.45 7.94
CA SER A 147 -21.91 4.19 9.01
C SER A 147 -20.43 4.47 8.71
N ASP A 148 -19.84 3.74 7.76
CA ASP A 148 -18.41 3.80 7.42
C ASP A 148 -18.20 3.40 5.95
N TYR A 149 -17.56 4.29 5.19
CA TYR A 149 -17.08 4.04 3.82
C TYR A 149 -15.56 4.13 3.80
N ARG A 150 -14.90 3.21 3.10
CA ARG A 150 -13.44 3.20 2.97
C ARG A 150 -12.97 2.89 1.57
N SER A 151 -11.97 3.65 1.12
CA SER A 151 -11.09 3.31 0.00
C SER A 151 -9.65 3.44 0.46
N SER A 152 -8.72 2.76 -0.19
CA SER A 152 -7.28 2.95 0.03
C SER A 152 -6.55 3.05 -1.29
N ALA A 153 -5.46 3.81 -1.33
CA ALA A 153 -4.61 3.98 -2.49
C ALA A 153 -3.17 3.70 -2.06
N TRP A 154 -2.50 2.76 -2.73
CA TRP A 154 -1.19 2.29 -2.29
C TRP A 154 -0.32 1.78 -3.44
N ILE A 155 0.98 1.67 -3.15
CA ILE A 155 1.94 0.91 -3.95
C ILE A 155 2.46 -0.28 -3.14
N GLY A 156 2.79 -1.36 -3.83
CA GLY A 156 3.25 -2.59 -3.19
C GLY A 156 3.94 -3.54 -4.16
N LEU A 157 4.54 -4.57 -3.59
CA LEU A 157 5.13 -5.70 -4.32
C LEU A 157 4.38 -6.99 -3.98
N ASP A 158 4.24 -7.89 -4.94
CA ASP A 158 3.83 -9.30 -4.73
C ASP A 158 2.38 -9.58 -4.28
N GLY A 159 1.47 -8.62 -4.44
CA GLY A 159 0.08 -8.75 -3.97
C GLY A 159 -0.84 -9.61 -4.86
N GLN A 160 -0.58 -9.65 -6.16
CA GLN A 160 -1.50 -10.23 -7.15
C GLN A 160 -1.31 -11.74 -7.40
N ARG A 161 -0.23 -12.34 -6.91
CA ARG A 161 0.01 -13.78 -7.10
C ARG A 161 -0.07 -14.50 -5.76
N SER A 162 -1.03 -15.41 -5.65
CA SER A 162 -1.17 -16.30 -4.50
C SER A 162 -0.15 -17.44 -4.59
N TYR A 163 0.95 -17.30 -3.88
CA TYR A 163 1.91 -18.36 -3.59
C TYR A 163 1.76 -18.76 -2.12
N LEU A 164 2.28 -19.94 -1.76
CA LEU A 164 2.17 -20.48 -0.40
C LEU A 164 2.78 -19.53 0.67
N ASN A 165 3.73 -18.69 0.25
CA ASN A 165 4.48 -17.74 1.08
C ASN A 165 4.33 -16.29 0.55
N SER A 166 3.17 -15.92 0.00
CA SER A 166 2.94 -14.56 -0.50
C SER A 166 3.17 -13.52 0.59
N SER A 167 4.03 -12.55 0.29
CA SER A 167 4.42 -11.46 1.17
C SER A 167 4.26 -10.16 0.41
N LEU A 168 3.43 -9.25 0.92
CA LEU A 168 3.08 -7.98 0.28
C LEU A 168 3.48 -6.81 1.19
N PRO A 169 4.72 -6.29 1.07
CA PRO A 169 5.06 -5.00 1.64
C PRO A 169 4.38 -3.90 0.82
N GLN A 170 3.66 -3.02 1.51
CA GLN A 170 2.87 -1.96 0.87
C GLN A 170 2.75 -0.71 1.75
N ILE A 171 2.56 0.44 1.09
CA ILE A 171 2.45 1.74 1.75
C ILE A 171 1.51 2.66 0.97
N GLY A 172 0.69 3.41 1.68
CA GLY A 172 -0.30 4.25 1.04
C GLY A 172 -1.12 5.11 1.98
N THR A 173 -2.32 5.45 1.51
CA THR A 173 -3.30 6.22 2.26
C THR A 173 -4.68 5.57 2.22
N THR A 174 -5.41 5.66 3.33
CA THR A 174 -6.82 5.28 3.40
C THR A 174 -7.66 6.55 3.48
N GLN A 175 -8.78 6.56 2.76
CA GLN A 175 -9.79 7.61 2.82
C GLN A 175 -11.02 7.04 3.51
N TYR A 176 -11.55 7.79 4.45
CA TYR A 176 -12.71 7.42 5.26
C TYR A 176 -13.83 8.42 5.02
N ILE A 177 -15.07 7.95 5.08
CA ILE A 177 -16.23 8.80 5.33
C ILE A 177 -16.90 8.30 6.59
N SER A 178 -16.68 9.03 7.68
CA SER A 178 -17.42 8.82 8.92
C SER A 178 -18.71 9.63 8.89
N VAL A 179 -19.84 9.01 9.25
CA VAL A 179 -21.14 9.68 9.29
C VAL A 179 -21.56 9.86 10.74
N VAL A 180 -21.41 11.08 11.25
CA VAL A 180 -21.80 11.44 12.63
C VAL A 180 -22.99 12.39 12.56
N ASN A 181 -24.09 12.05 13.23
CA ASN A 181 -25.35 12.82 13.20
C ASN A 181 -25.87 13.11 11.78
N GLY A 182 -25.67 12.16 10.86
CA GLY A 182 -26.10 12.30 9.46
C GLY A 182 -25.21 13.21 8.60
N GLN A 183 -24.10 13.74 9.15
CA GLN A 183 -23.14 14.55 8.40
C GLN A 183 -21.93 13.70 8.00
N PRO A 184 -21.66 13.53 6.68
CA PRO A 184 -20.46 12.85 6.21
C PRO A 184 -19.23 13.74 6.42
N THR A 185 -18.20 13.18 7.05
CA THR A 185 -16.90 13.84 7.23
C THR A 185 -15.82 13.03 6.52
N PRO A 186 -15.31 13.49 5.36
CA PRO A 186 -14.21 12.83 4.68
C PRO A 186 -12.89 13.10 5.42
N THR A 187 -12.15 12.03 5.74
CA THR A 187 -10.82 12.10 6.35
C THR A 187 -9.86 11.16 5.62
N ALA A 188 -8.57 11.29 5.87
CA ALA A 188 -7.55 10.40 5.34
C ALA A 188 -6.45 10.13 6.36
N SER A 189 -5.79 8.98 6.25
CA SER A 189 -4.58 8.65 7.02
C SER A 189 -3.55 7.98 6.11
N ALA A 190 -2.27 8.12 6.44
CA ALA A 190 -1.19 7.34 5.85
C ALA A 190 -0.96 6.07 6.67
N TRP A 191 -0.57 4.99 5.99
CA TRP A 191 -0.32 3.70 6.62
C TRP A 191 0.71 2.90 5.82
N TRP A 192 1.30 1.90 6.47
CA TRP A 192 2.03 0.82 5.81
C TRP A 192 1.56 -0.54 6.33
N GLN A 193 1.84 -1.59 5.58
CA GLN A 193 1.55 -2.94 6.00
C GLN A 193 2.52 -3.92 5.34
N TRP A 194 2.89 -4.97 6.08
CA TRP A 194 3.38 -6.20 5.49
C TRP A 194 2.28 -7.26 5.55
N TRP A 195 1.56 -7.42 4.45
CA TRP A 195 0.51 -8.42 4.37
C TRP A 195 1.11 -9.80 4.08
N GLU A 196 0.55 -10.84 4.69
CA GLU A 196 0.89 -12.23 4.42
C GLU A 196 -0.37 -13.08 4.30
N SER A 197 -0.28 -14.15 3.52
CA SER A 197 -1.41 -15.05 3.34
C SER A 197 -1.67 -15.84 4.62
N GLY A 198 -2.92 -15.86 5.09
CA GLY A 198 -3.29 -16.69 6.25
C GLY A 198 -3.08 -16.03 7.62
N ALA A 199 -2.49 -14.83 7.68
CA ALA A 199 -2.42 -14.04 8.91
C ALA A 199 -3.30 -12.79 8.86
N ASN A 200 -3.61 -12.25 10.04
CA ASN A 200 -4.40 -11.03 10.22
C ASN A 200 -3.49 -9.87 10.65
N ASN A 201 -2.47 -9.57 9.85
CA ASN A 201 -1.57 -8.45 10.16
C ASN A 201 -2.33 -7.13 9.99
N PRO A 202 -2.44 -6.29 11.02
CA PRO A 202 -3.15 -5.02 10.89
C PRO A 202 -2.37 -4.03 10.04
N VAL A 203 -3.07 -3.04 9.51
CA VAL A 203 -2.44 -1.83 8.97
C VAL A 203 -1.78 -1.05 10.13
N VAL A 204 -0.61 -0.47 9.86
CA VAL A 204 0.13 0.36 10.81
C VAL A 204 -0.02 1.82 10.40
N ASP A 205 -0.61 2.65 11.26
CA ASP A 205 -0.79 4.06 10.96
C ASP A 205 0.55 4.80 11.06
N LEU A 206 0.74 5.72 10.11
CA LEU A 206 1.88 6.61 10.06
C LEU A 206 1.49 7.98 10.61
N PRO A 207 2.38 8.68 11.34
CA PRO A 207 2.10 10.00 11.92
C PRO A 207 2.14 11.13 10.87
N LEU A 208 2.10 10.79 9.58
CA LEU A 208 2.08 11.73 8.48
C LEU A 208 0.66 12.28 8.30
N GLU A 209 0.48 13.58 8.52
CA GLU A 209 -0.80 14.24 8.27
C GLU A 209 -1.14 14.20 6.77
N VAL A 210 -2.34 13.70 6.46
CA VAL A 210 -2.87 13.57 5.10
C VAL A 210 -4.29 14.09 5.07
N LYS A 211 -4.62 14.91 4.07
CA LYS A 211 -5.99 15.38 3.81
C LYS A 211 -6.43 15.04 2.39
N PRO A 212 -7.75 14.92 2.14
CA PRO A 212 -8.28 14.93 0.79
C PRO A 212 -7.72 16.11 -0.03
N GLY A 213 -7.26 15.83 -1.25
CA GLY A 213 -6.61 16.79 -2.14
C GLY A 213 -5.09 16.88 -2.01
N ASP A 214 -4.47 16.30 -0.98
CA ASP A 214 -3.01 16.28 -0.86
C ASP A 214 -2.38 15.37 -1.91
N LEU A 215 -1.23 15.77 -2.46
CA LEU A 215 -0.41 14.94 -3.33
C LEU A 215 0.53 14.10 -2.46
N ILE A 216 0.43 12.79 -2.57
CA ILE A 216 1.27 11.82 -1.87
C ILE A 216 2.27 11.21 -2.85
N MET A 217 3.49 10.96 -2.37
CA MET A 217 4.52 10.24 -3.11
C MET A 217 5.09 9.13 -2.22
N CYS A 218 5.15 7.91 -2.76
CA CYS A 218 5.67 6.73 -2.07
C CYS A 218 6.79 6.08 -2.88
N TRP A 219 7.75 5.51 -2.17
CA TRP A 219 8.84 4.71 -2.74
C TRP A 219 9.17 3.56 -1.80
N LEU A 220 9.03 2.34 -2.30
CA LEU A 220 9.37 1.11 -1.62
C LEU A 220 10.63 0.51 -2.28
N ILE A 221 11.62 0.16 -1.47
CA ILE A 221 12.92 -0.36 -1.92
C ILE A 221 13.21 -1.68 -1.23
N VAL A 222 13.54 -2.72 -2.00
CA VAL A 222 13.99 -4.02 -1.48
C VAL A 222 15.48 -3.94 -1.17
N LEU A 223 15.85 -4.04 0.11
CA LEU A 223 17.25 -4.01 0.55
C LEU A 223 17.89 -5.40 0.44
N ASP A 224 17.13 -6.41 0.81
CA ASP A 224 17.41 -7.84 0.64
C ASP A 224 16.07 -8.59 0.50
N LEU A 225 16.10 -9.92 0.36
CA LEU A 225 14.88 -10.71 0.16
C LEU A 225 13.89 -10.63 1.32
N GLN A 226 14.27 -10.11 2.48
CA GLN A 226 13.43 -10.07 3.67
C GLN A 226 13.26 -8.65 4.20
N THR A 227 13.96 -7.66 3.68
CA THR A 227 13.94 -6.29 4.21
C THR A 227 13.49 -5.30 3.14
N ALA A 228 12.42 -4.58 3.42
CA ALA A 228 11.93 -3.48 2.60
C ALA A 228 12.11 -2.15 3.32
N ARG A 229 12.53 -1.14 2.58
CA ARG A 229 12.58 0.25 3.02
C ARG A 229 11.39 1.02 2.47
N PHE A 230 10.77 1.81 3.34
CA PHE A 230 9.59 2.61 3.05
C PHE A 230 9.90 4.10 3.11
N LEU A 231 9.51 4.82 2.06
CA LEU A 231 9.51 6.27 2.00
C LEU A 231 8.12 6.75 1.63
N ILE A 232 7.60 7.73 2.37
CA ILE A 232 6.36 8.43 2.05
C ILE A 232 6.51 9.92 2.34
N LYS A 233 6.01 10.73 1.41
CA LYS A 233 5.96 12.19 1.55
C LYS A 233 4.59 12.72 1.17
N ASN A 234 4.07 13.61 2.01
CA ASN A 234 3.02 14.53 1.61
C ASN A 234 3.67 15.69 0.87
N GLN A 235 3.61 15.65 -0.47
CA GLN A 235 4.25 16.63 -1.34
C GLN A 235 3.57 18.00 -1.26
N THR A 236 2.29 18.07 -0.88
CA THR A 236 1.56 19.33 -0.69
C THR A 236 2.09 20.10 0.53
N THR A 237 2.29 19.42 1.65
CA THR A 237 2.77 20.05 2.90
C THR A 237 4.29 20.12 2.98
N GLY A 238 4.99 19.23 2.27
CA GLY A 238 6.44 19.05 2.35
C GLY A 238 6.90 18.14 3.48
N HIS A 239 5.98 17.58 4.26
CA HIS A 239 6.33 16.63 5.32
C HIS A 239 6.67 15.27 4.73
N MET A 240 7.85 14.76 5.09
CA MET A 240 8.31 13.43 4.74
C MET A 240 8.55 12.65 6.03
N LEU A 241 7.98 11.46 6.11
CA LEU A 241 8.32 10.56 7.20
C LEU A 241 9.80 10.16 7.07
N ARG A 242 10.53 10.12 8.19
CA ARG A 242 11.88 9.54 8.17
C ARG A 242 11.81 8.11 7.61
N PRO A 243 12.73 7.72 6.71
CA PRO A 243 12.73 6.37 6.17
C PRO A 243 12.79 5.35 7.30
N PHE A 244 12.15 4.22 7.08
CA PHE A 244 12.23 3.07 7.97
C PHE A 244 12.32 1.79 7.14
N ASP A 245 13.01 0.82 7.70
CA ASP A 245 13.20 -0.51 7.13
C ASP A 245 12.38 -1.48 7.96
N GLU A 246 11.69 -2.39 7.29
CA GLU A 246 10.93 -3.46 7.93
C GLU A 246 11.46 -4.80 7.47
N THR A 247 11.54 -5.72 8.41
CA THR A 247 11.91 -7.10 8.15
C THR A 247 10.65 -7.96 8.06
N ALA A 248 10.57 -8.79 7.02
CA ALA A 248 9.43 -9.64 6.65
C ALA A 248 8.98 -10.58 7.78
N PRO A 249 7.68 -10.64 8.11
CA PRO A 249 7.14 -11.48 9.17
C PRO A 249 7.60 -12.93 9.11
N THR A 250 7.61 -13.57 10.28
CA THR A 250 7.94 -14.99 10.39
C THR A 250 6.65 -15.77 10.57
N GLU A 251 6.30 -16.57 9.57
CA GLU A 251 5.06 -17.33 9.55
C GLU A 251 5.28 -18.77 10.05
N ALA A 252 4.33 -19.28 10.84
CA ALA A 252 4.29 -20.70 11.18
C ALA A 252 3.67 -21.48 10.02
N MET A 253 4.51 -22.04 9.15
CA MET A 253 4.03 -22.82 8.02
C MET A 253 3.46 -24.18 8.47
N PRO A 254 2.35 -24.66 7.89
CA PRO A 254 1.84 -25.99 8.18
C PRO A 254 2.88 -27.07 7.83
N HIS A 255 3.56 -26.91 6.68
CA HIS A 255 4.52 -27.86 6.12
C HIS A 255 5.65 -27.13 5.37
N PRO A 256 6.93 -27.23 5.81
CA PRO A 256 7.39 -27.86 7.05
C PRO A 256 6.85 -27.11 8.29
N PRO A 257 6.63 -27.80 9.43
CA PRO A 257 6.16 -27.18 10.68
C PRO A 257 7.31 -26.44 11.35
N SER A 258 7.79 -25.38 10.71
CA SER A 258 8.89 -24.55 11.19
C SER A 258 8.59 -23.10 10.84
N PRO A 259 8.98 -22.15 11.70
CA PRO A 259 8.88 -20.74 11.37
C PRO A 259 9.69 -20.47 10.10
N VAL A 260 9.04 -19.92 9.08
CA VAL A 260 9.68 -19.49 7.84
C VAL A 260 9.55 -17.99 7.78
N GLN A 261 10.69 -17.32 7.60
CA GLN A 261 10.70 -15.90 7.33
C GLN A 261 10.30 -15.68 5.87
N LEU A 262 9.27 -14.87 5.66
CA LEU A 262 8.78 -14.63 4.31
C LEU A 262 9.82 -13.90 3.46
N GLU A 263 9.72 -14.08 2.15
CA GLU A 263 10.59 -13.42 1.17
C GLU A 263 9.77 -12.53 0.24
N ILE A 264 10.34 -11.38 -0.10
CA ILE A 264 9.92 -10.54 -1.20
C ILE A 264 10.41 -11.22 -2.49
N SER A 265 9.48 -11.80 -3.22
CA SER A 265 9.75 -12.45 -4.52
C SER A 265 9.98 -11.43 -5.64
N GLY A 266 9.42 -10.22 -5.52
CA GLY A 266 9.44 -9.20 -6.56
C GLY A 266 8.76 -9.64 -7.86
N ALA A 267 7.80 -10.57 -7.78
CA ALA A 267 7.06 -11.11 -8.90
C ALA A 267 6.03 -10.11 -9.48
N THR A 268 5.56 -9.15 -8.68
CA THR A 268 4.70 -8.06 -9.16
C THR A 268 5.05 -6.72 -8.50
N ALA A 269 4.79 -5.63 -9.22
CA ALA A 269 4.78 -4.28 -8.70
C ALA A 269 3.44 -3.61 -9.05
N GLU A 270 2.83 -2.93 -8.08
CA GLU A 270 1.39 -2.66 -8.08
C GLU A 270 1.07 -1.21 -7.69
N TRP A 271 0.03 -0.66 -8.33
CA TRP A 271 -0.57 0.63 -8.05
C TRP A 271 -2.08 0.44 -7.94
N VAL A 272 -2.59 0.44 -6.71
CA VAL A 272 -3.92 -0.10 -6.42
C VAL A 272 -4.76 0.90 -5.64
N LEU A 273 -5.96 1.14 -6.16
CA LEU A 273 -7.10 1.59 -5.38
C LEU A 273 -7.88 0.37 -4.89
N GLU A 274 -8.00 0.26 -3.58
CA GLU A 274 -8.63 -0.85 -2.89
C GLU A 274 -9.91 -0.44 -2.17
N ARG A 275 -10.87 -1.36 -2.13
CA ARG A 275 -11.99 -1.44 -1.18
C ARG A 275 -11.57 -2.36 -0.03
N PRO A 276 -11.12 -1.84 1.13
CA PRO A 276 -10.48 -2.67 2.15
C PRO A 276 -11.44 -3.70 2.75
N ALA A 277 -10.86 -4.75 3.33
CA ALA A 277 -11.58 -5.82 3.99
C ALA A 277 -11.74 -5.58 5.50
N VAL A 278 -12.82 -6.11 6.06
CA VAL A 278 -13.07 -6.27 7.49
C VAL A 278 -12.82 -7.73 7.83
N PHE A 279 -11.79 -8.00 8.63
CA PHE A 279 -11.48 -9.32 9.15
C PHE A 279 -12.33 -9.59 10.39
N PRO A 280 -13.31 -10.49 10.34
CA PRO A 280 -14.17 -10.70 11.49
C PRO A 280 -13.40 -11.36 12.64
N THR A 281 -13.64 -10.87 13.87
CA THR A 281 -13.25 -11.58 15.09
C THR A 281 -14.50 -12.18 15.72
N PRO A 282 -14.65 -13.51 15.83
CA PRO A 282 -13.67 -14.57 15.54
C PRO A 282 -13.54 -14.90 14.03
N PRO A 283 -12.38 -15.46 13.59
CA PRO A 283 -11.96 -15.63 12.19
C PRO A 283 -12.78 -16.65 11.35
N LYS A 284 -13.94 -17.10 11.85
CA LYS A 284 -14.80 -18.09 11.17
C LYS A 284 -15.90 -17.47 10.30
N GLN A 285 -16.01 -16.14 10.27
CA GLN A 285 -16.95 -15.46 9.38
C GLN A 285 -16.24 -15.08 8.07
N PRO A 286 -16.97 -15.01 6.95
CA PRO A 286 -16.39 -14.54 5.69
C PRO A 286 -15.88 -13.10 5.85
N VAL A 287 -14.74 -12.81 5.24
CA VAL A 287 -14.21 -11.46 5.09
C VAL A 287 -15.29 -10.57 4.48
N LYS A 288 -15.57 -9.42 5.11
CA LYS A 288 -16.57 -8.46 4.64
C LYS A 288 -15.86 -7.22 4.12
N LEU A 289 -16.12 -6.78 2.90
CA LEU A 289 -15.56 -5.52 2.40
C LEU A 289 -16.30 -4.30 3.00
N TYR A 290 -15.59 -3.19 3.22
CA TYR A 290 -16.21 -1.90 3.54
C TYR A 290 -17.12 -1.42 2.42
N GLU A 291 -18.02 -0.47 2.66
CA GLU A 291 -18.67 0.21 1.52
C GLU A 291 -17.65 1.09 0.80
N LEU A 292 -17.58 0.98 -0.53
CA LEU A 292 -16.68 1.80 -1.34
C LEU A 292 -17.29 3.21 -1.49
N PRO A 293 -16.60 4.29 -1.09
CA PRO A 293 -17.07 5.63 -1.33
C PRO A 293 -16.98 6.00 -2.81
N ASP A 294 -17.76 6.99 -3.23
CA ASP A 294 -17.56 7.64 -4.53
C ASP A 294 -16.32 8.54 -4.41
N TYR A 295 -15.19 8.00 -4.88
CA TYR A 295 -13.91 8.70 -4.95
C TYR A 295 -13.74 9.45 -6.29
N GLY A 296 -14.74 9.41 -7.17
CA GLY A 296 -14.70 10.00 -8.51
C GLY A 296 -13.64 9.36 -9.41
N THR A 297 -12.55 10.09 -9.61
CA THR A 297 -11.40 9.62 -10.41
C THR A 297 -10.12 9.85 -9.63
N MET A 298 -9.25 8.85 -9.60
CA MET A 298 -7.93 8.95 -9.00
C MET A 298 -6.89 8.39 -9.96
N ALA A 299 -5.83 9.15 -10.21
CA ALA A 299 -4.71 8.73 -11.04
C ALA A 299 -3.47 8.47 -10.18
N PHE A 300 -2.85 7.31 -10.39
CA PHE A 300 -1.46 7.07 -10.00
C PHE A 300 -0.57 7.61 -11.11
N GLY A 301 0.24 8.62 -10.80
CA GLY A 301 1.28 9.14 -11.67
C GLY A 301 2.67 8.74 -11.20
N SER A 302 3.67 8.91 -12.08
CA SER A 302 5.05 8.45 -11.83
C SER A 302 5.11 6.96 -11.49
N CYS A 303 4.25 6.15 -12.10
CA CYS A 303 4.23 4.71 -11.95
C CYS A 303 5.49 4.12 -12.57
N LEU A 304 6.43 3.72 -11.71
CA LEU A 304 7.71 3.16 -12.11
C LEU A 304 8.06 2.01 -11.18
N ALA A 305 8.45 0.89 -11.76
CA ALA A 305 9.07 -0.21 -11.04
C ALA A 305 10.53 -0.36 -11.50
N VAL A 306 11.33 -1.05 -10.70
CA VAL A 306 12.72 -1.35 -11.02
C VAL A 306 12.93 -2.84 -10.90
N SER A 307 13.31 -3.51 -12.00
CA SER A 307 13.66 -4.92 -11.97
C SER A 307 15.18 -5.13 -11.98
N ALA A 308 15.66 -6.17 -11.31
CA ALA A 308 17.05 -6.56 -11.29
C ALA A 308 17.20 -8.07 -11.01
N SER A 309 18.39 -8.62 -11.22
CA SER A 309 18.66 -10.05 -10.94
C SER A 309 18.67 -10.40 -9.45
N ALA A 310 18.87 -9.42 -8.57
CA ALA A 310 18.88 -9.57 -7.12
C ALA A 310 18.76 -8.18 -6.46
N PRO A 311 18.43 -8.10 -5.16
CA PRO A 311 18.60 -6.87 -4.39
C PRO A 311 20.03 -6.33 -4.51
N SER A 312 20.19 -5.01 -4.55
CA SER A 312 21.48 -4.30 -4.78
C SER A 312 22.11 -4.44 -6.17
N ALA A 313 21.56 -5.24 -7.09
CA ALA A 313 22.02 -5.28 -8.47
C ALA A 313 21.61 -4.01 -9.26
N VAL A 314 22.25 -3.76 -10.40
CA VAL A 314 21.89 -2.63 -11.27
C VAL A 314 20.50 -2.88 -11.86
N GLY A 315 19.53 -2.07 -11.45
CA GLY A 315 18.15 -2.25 -11.87
C GLY A 315 17.78 -1.53 -13.18
N ARG A 316 16.87 -2.12 -13.93
CA ARG A 316 16.22 -1.58 -15.13
C ARG A 316 14.89 -0.94 -14.77
N GLU A 317 14.61 0.22 -15.35
CA GLU A 317 13.32 0.91 -15.22
C GLU A 317 12.22 0.19 -16.02
N GLU A 318 11.13 -0.16 -15.35
CA GLU A 318 9.96 -0.84 -15.92
C GLU A 318 8.71 0.04 -15.75
N LYS A 319 7.99 0.25 -16.86
CA LYS A 319 6.85 1.17 -16.98
C LYS A 319 5.55 0.43 -17.30
N LEU A 320 4.44 1.15 -17.43
CA LEU A 320 3.10 0.60 -17.63
C LEU A 320 2.72 0.05 -19.03
N PRO A 321 3.47 0.19 -20.15
CA PRO A 321 3.03 -0.36 -21.45
C PRO A 321 2.72 -1.86 -21.45
N GLY A 322 3.25 -2.64 -20.50
CA GLY A 322 2.97 -4.06 -20.30
C GLY A 322 2.00 -4.39 -19.18
N ALA A 323 1.46 -3.38 -18.49
CA ALA A 323 0.66 -3.56 -17.29
C ALA A 323 -0.65 -4.31 -17.55
N ARG A 324 -1.06 -5.07 -16.54
CA ARG A 324 -2.39 -5.64 -16.41
C ARG A 324 -3.24 -4.66 -15.60
N LEU A 325 -4.46 -4.41 -16.06
CA LEU A 325 -5.41 -3.49 -15.45
C LEU A 325 -6.43 -4.28 -14.62
N LEU A 326 -6.57 -3.90 -13.36
CA LEU A 326 -7.50 -4.49 -12.39
C LEU A 326 -8.83 -3.72 -12.44
N ARG A 327 -9.94 -4.45 -12.48
CA ARG A 327 -11.29 -3.92 -12.39
C ARG A 327 -11.99 -4.49 -11.16
N MET A 328 -12.43 -3.60 -10.30
CA MET A 328 -13.14 -3.97 -9.09
C MET A 328 -14.59 -4.32 -9.42
N PHE A 329 -15.09 -5.44 -8.92
CA PHE A 329 -16.48 -5.84 -9.12
C PHE A 329 -17.19 -6.14 -7.81
N GLU A 330 -18.51 -6.02 -7.84
CA GLU A 330 -19.42 -6.50 -6.81
C GLU A 330 -20.44 -7.47 -7.42
N VAL A 331 -20.86 -8.45 -6.63
CA VAL A 331 -21.92 -9.38 -6.99
C VAL A 331 -23.18 -9.00 -6.21
N GLU A 332 -24.12 -8.35 -6.89
CA GLU A 332 -25.47 -8.17 -6.35
C GLU A 332 -26.18 -9.52 -6.37
N LYS A 333 -26.88 -9.85 -5.29
CA LYS A 333 -27.57 -11.15 -5.15
C LYS A 333 -29.01 -11.14 -5.69
N LYS A 334 -29.60 -9.96 -5.94
CA LYS A 334 -31.03 -9.79 -6.30
C LYS A 334 -31.27 -8.55 -7.20
N PRO A 335 -31.36 -8.69 -8.53
CA PRO A 335 -31.07 -9.90 -9.30
C PRO A 335 -29.59 -10.30 -9.17
N LEU A 336 -29.26 -11.58 -9.40
CA LEU A 336 -27.87 -12.01 -9.41
C LEU A 336 -27.15 -11.35 -10.60
N ARG A 337 -26.29 -10.36 -10.33
CA ARG A 337 -25.51 -9.70 -11.37
C ARG A 337 -24.15 -9.27 -10.83
N THR A 338 -23.14 -9.38 -11.68
CA THR A 338 -21.83 -8.79 -11.44
C THR A 338 -21.79 -7.41 -12.06
N GLN A 339 -21.40 -6.40 -11.28
CA GLN A 339 -21.20 -5.04 -11.77
C GLN A 339 -19.78 -4.58 -11.43
N PHE A 340 -19.16 -3.83 -12.35
CA PHE A 340 -17.90 -3.17 -12.07
C PHE A 340 -18.18 -1.88 -11.32
N ILE A 341 -17.64 -1.77 -10.11
CA ILE A 341 -17.80 -0.60 -9.22
C ILE A 341 -16.57 0.32 -9.27
N SER A 342 -15.47 -0.17 -9.84
CA SER A 342 -14.30 0.63 -10.18
C SER A 342 -13.55 0.02 -11.36
N VAL A 343 -13.09 0.85 -12.28
CA VAL A 343 -12.37 0.42 -13.50
C VAL A 343 -11.08 1.20 -13.65
N ALA A 344 -9.99 0.50 -13.98
CA ALA A 344 -8.71 1.13 -14.30
C ALA A 344 -8.50 1.30 -15.81
N GLU A 345 -7.88 2.41 -16.19
CA GLU A 345 -7.47 2.72 -17.56
C GLU A 345 -6.03 3.24 -17.58
N LEU A 346 -5.28 2.81 -18.59
CA LEU A 346 -3.92 3.31 -18.84
C LEU A 346 -4.01 4.68 -19.51
N ILE A 347 -3.45 5.70 -18.87
CA ILE A 347 -3.44 7.08 -19.39
C ILE A 347 -2.14 7.37 -20.16
N SER A 348 -1.02 6.89 -19.63
CA SER A 348 0.30 6.98 -20.27
C SER A 348 1.21 5.84 -19.79
N ASP A 349 2.45 5.81 -20.27
CA ASP A 349 3.45 4.82 -19.84
C ASP A 349 3.78 4.92 -18.33
N GLU A 350 3.45 6.01 -17.66
CA GLU A 350 3.73 6.24 -16.22
C GLU A 350 2.47 6.63 -15.43
N GLU A 351 1.28 6.53 -16.03
CA GLU A 351 0.03 6.91 -15.40
C GLU A 351 -1.11 5.91 -15.63
N VAL A 352 -1.75 5.48 -14.55
CA VAL A 352 -2.99 4.70 -14.55
C VAL A 352 -4.04 5.44 -13.75
N ALA A 353 -5.25 5.56 -14.30
CA ALA A 353 -6.39 6.15 -13.61
C ALA A 353 -7.40 5.07 -13.22
N THR A 354 -8.07 5.26 -12.08
CA THR A 354 -9.20 4.46 -11.63
C THR A 354 -10.44 5.34 -11.58
N PHE A 355 -11.59 4.79 -12.00
CA PHE A 355 -12.86 5.50 -12.10
C PHE A 355 -13.93 4.77 -11.30
N PHE A 356 -14.55 5.46 -10.35
CA PHE A 356 -15.75 4.97 -9.66
C PHE A 356 -16.89 4.80 -10.67
N ARG A 357 -17.78 3.82 -10.47
CA ARG A 357 -18.85 3.45 -11.41
C ARG A 357 -20.20 3.29 -10.74
#